data_AF-A0A8T9CLS8-F1
#
_entry.id   AF-A0A8T9CLS8-F1
#
_cell.length_a   1.000
_cell.length_b   1.000
_cell.length_c   1.000
_cell.angle_alpha   90.00
_cell.angle_beta   90.00
_cell.angle_gamma   90.00
#
_symmetry.space_group_name_H-M   'P 1'
#
loop_
_entity.id
_entity.type
_entity.pdbx_description
1 polymer ?
#
loop_
_entity_poly.entity_id
_entity_poly.type
_entity_poly.pdbx_seq_one_letter_code
_entity_poly.pdbx_strand_id
1 'polypeptide(L)' 'ANLIILPAENGFDALRRQVPVRYSVRGGKVIASTQPAQTTVYLEQPEAIDYKR' A
#
# COMPACT_ATOMS: atom_id res chain seq x y z
N ALA A 1 -0.25 21.05 7.06
CA ALA A 1 0.74 19.96 7.02
C ALA A 1 0.62 19.19 5.71
N ASN A 2 1.74 18.76 5.12
CA ASN A 2 1.80 18.00 3.87
C ASN A 2 2.53 16.67 4.16
N LEU A 3 1.92 15.53 3.84
CA LEU A 3 2.51 14.20 4.10
C LEU A 3 2.08 13.17 3.06
N ILE A 4 2.88 12.11 2.93
CA ILE A 4 2.62 10.93 2.12
C ILE A 4 2.63 9.73 3.06
N ILE A 5 1.60 8.88 2.95
CA ILE A 5 1.50 7.65 3.73
C ILE A 5 1.76 6.48 2.80
N LEU A 6 2.78 5.69 3.11
CA LEU A 6 3.16 4.48 2.41
C LEU A 6 2.84 3.26 3.28
N PRO A 7 2.27 2.18 2.71
CA PRO A 7 2.07 0.90 3.40
C PRO A 7 3.38 0.08 3.40
N ALA A 8 4.44 0.68 3.94
CA ALA A 8 5.79 0.12 4.02
C ALA A 8 6.26 0.10 5.48
N GLU A 9 7.09 -0.86 5.83
CA GLU A 9 7.59 -1.01 7.21
C GLU A 9 8.68 0.03 7.54
N ASN A 10 9.47 0.42 6.53
CA ASN A 10 10.53 1.40 6.65
C ASN A 10 10.88 2.00 5.27
N GLY A 11 11.80 2.97 5.23
CA GLY A 11 12.19 3.64 3.99
C GLY A 11 12.90 2.73 2.97
N PHE A 12 13.65 1.72 3.43
CA PHE A 12 14.31 0.77 2.54
C PHE A 12 13.30 -0.16 1.86
N ASP A 13 12.32 -0.65 2.63
CA ASP A 13 11.19 -1.44 2.14
C ASP A 13 10.36 -0.68 1.10
N ALA A 14 10.06 0.59 1.39
CA ALA A 14 9.35 1.49 0.49
C ALA A 14 10.06 1.64 -0.87
N LEU A 15 11.39 1.79 -0.86
CA LEU A 15 12.20 1.95 -2.06
C LEU A 15 12.30 0.64 -2.84
N ARG A 16 12.68 -0.47 -2.17
CA ARG A 16 12.92 -1.77 -2.81
C ARG A 16 11.69 -2.32 -3.51
N ARG A 17 10.50 -2.17 -2.91
CA ARG A 17 9.24 -2.67 -3.49
C ARG A 17 8.50 -1.65 -4.34
N GLN A 18 9.04 -0.43 -4.48
CA GLN A 18 8.36 0.69 -5.13
C GLN A 18 6.91 0.84 -4.63
N VAL A 19 6.76 0.88 -3.30
CA VAL A 19 5.44 0.75 -2.66
C VAL A 19 4.53 1.94 -3.08
N PRO A 20 3.33 1.68 -3.62
CA PRO A 20 2.43 2.73 -4.06
C PRO A 20 1.95 3.59 -2.89
N VAL A 21 1.72 4.88 -3.17
CA VAL A 21 1.20 5.83 -2.18
C VAL A 21 -0.19 5.41 -1.73
N ARG A 22 -0.38 5.11 -0.44
CA ARG A 22 -1.70 4.78 0.11
C ARG A 22 -2.55 6.03 0.30
N TYR A 23 -1.96 7.10 0.85
CA TYR A 23 -2.62 8.40 0.98
C TYR A 23 -1.67 9.55 0.68
N SER A 24 -2.19 10.57 0.00
CA SER A 24 -1.54 11.86 -0.16
C SER A 24 -2.34 12.91 0.59
N VAL A 25 -1.68 13.62 1.51
CA VAL A 25 -2.30 14.66 2.33
C VAL A 25 -1.63 15.99 2.02
N ARG A 26 -2.46 17.00 1.71
CA ARG A 26 -2.05 18.38 1.46
C ARG A 26 -2.89 19.31 2.30
N GLY A 27 -2.27 20.28 2.97
CA GLY A 27 -2.98 21.22 3.83
C GLY A 27 -3.79 20.56 4.96
N GLY A 28 -3.38 19.37 5.43
CA GLY A 28 -4.12 18.60 6.44
C GLY A 28 -5.34 17.85 5.92
N LYS A 29 -5.60 17.83 4.61
CA LYS A 29 -6.70 17.08 3.98
C LYS A 29 -6.16 15.96 3.10
N VAL A 30 -6.81 14.80 3.10
CA VAL A 30 -6.53 13.73 2.14
C VAL A 30 -7.02 14.18 0.77
N ILE A 31 -6.13 14.22 -0.21
CA ILE A 31 -6.46 14.64 -1.59
C ILE A 31 -6.42 13.47 -2.58
N ALA A 32 -5.77 12.36 -2.22
CA ALA A 32 -5.73 11.16 -3.02
C ALA A 32 -5.55 9.92 -2.15
N SER A 33 -6.14 8.80 -2.58
CA SER A 33 -5.99 7.49 -1.96
C SER A 33 -5.86 6.42 -3.03
N THR A 34 -4.94 5.47 -2.84
CA THR A 34 -4.78 4.30 -3.72
C THR A 34 -5.23 3.06 -2.96
N GLN A 35 -6.07 2.22 -3.56
CA GLN A 35 -6.36 0.90 -2.99
C GLN A 35 -5.17 -0.04 -3.22
N PRO A 36 -4.58 -0.63 -2.16
CA PRO A 36 -3.56 -1.66 -2.31
C PRO A 36 -4.09 -2.81 -3.17
N ALA A 37 -3.19 -3.45 -3.90
CA ALA A 37 -3.53 -4.66 -4.63
C ALA A 37 -4.12 -5.69 -3.65
N GLN A 38 -5.26 -6.24 -4.04
CA GLN A 38 -5.85 -7.40 -3.38
C GLN A 38 -5.55 -8.61 -4.25
N THR A 39 -5.02 -9.67 -3.65
CA THR A 39 -4.75 -10.91 -4.37
C THR A 39 -5.56 -12.03 -3.73
N THR A 40 -6.26 -12.77 -4.58
CA THR A 40 -6.91 -14.03 -4.22
C THR A 40 -6.17 -15.15 -4.94
N VAL A 41 -5.70 -16.14 -4.17
CA VAL A 41 -5.22 -17.41 -4.73
C VAL A 41 -6.40 -18.35 -4.88
N TYR A 42 -6.49 -19.01 -6.03
CA TYR A 42 -7.51 -20.02 -6.32
C TYR A 42 -6.87 -21.41 -6.28
N LEU A 43 -6.95 -22.09 -5.12
CA LEU A 43 -6.62 -23.51 -4.95
C LEU A 43 -7.94 -24.30 -4.84
N GLU A 44 -8.04 -25.26 -3.91
CA GLU A 44 -9.31 -25.93 -3.59
C GLU A 44 -10.36 -24.94 -3.06
N GLN A 45 -9.92 -23.89 -2.36
CA GLN A 45 -10.75 -22.80 -1.89
C GLN A 45 -10.09 -21.44 -2.18
N PRO A 46 -10.86 -20.38 -2.48
CA PRO A 46 -10.31 -19.04 -2.66
C PRO A 46 -9.78 -18.48 -1.34
N GLU A 47 -8.52 -18.04 -1.34
CA GLU A 47 -7.85 -17.49 -0.15
C GLU A 47 -7.22 -16.14 -0.46
N ALA A 48 -7.38 -15.19 0.47
CA ALA A 48 -6.71 -13.89 0.37
C ALA A 48 -5.25 -14.03 0.81
N ILE A 49 -4.31 -13.53 0.00
CA ILE A 49 -2.89 -13.53 0.33
C ILE A 49 -2.27 -12.13 0.20
N ASP A 50 -1.13 -11.94 0.85
CA ASP A 50 -0.26 -10.77 0.68
C ASP A 50 1.14 -11.25 0.29
N TYR A 51 1.71 -10.69 -0.78
CA TYR A 51 3.05 -11.01 -1.30
C TYR A 51 4.18 -10.28 -0.55
N LYS A 52 3.94 -9.82 0.68
CA LYS A 52 4.96 -9.20 1.54
C LYS A 52 5.98 -10.18 2.12
N ARG A 53 5.81 -11.49 1.93
CA ARG A 53 6.71 -12.53 2.43
C ARG A 53 7.74 -12.98 1.42
#